data_AF-A0A813L7F5-F1
#
_entry.id   AF-A0A813L7F5-F1
#
_cell.length_a   1.000
_cell.length_b   1.000
_cell.length_c   1.000
_cell.angle_alpha   90.00
_cell.angle_beta   90.00
_cell.angle_gamma   90.00
#
_symmetry.space_group_name_H-M   'P 1'
#
loop_
_entity.id
_entity.type
_entity.pdbx_description
1 polymer ?
#
loop_
_entity_poly.entity_id
_entity_poly.type
_entity_poly.pdbx_seq_one_letter_code
_entity_poly.pdbx_strand_id
1 'polypeptide(L)'
;MDVTVCLLSGATKTLRIERDSCIGDLRANAKKSFSCNVVHLVTLEGKELPDSAAVPVDEPLTAVVAPFIVCSTERAFAALPGNGSLITWGHASCGGDSSTVQGRSLRHIYATRCAFDGAVCTWGNRMYGGDSSAVHSSLHRGIGQIFSTDYAFAALTEAGSVITWGNPRFGGDSLSAQPKLAQSPVMQLFSTRYAFAALTAAGKVVTWGNIAAGGDSSAVEFQLQESSVKHIHSNGFAFAALQSDGNVVTWGHPTFGGDCS
;
A
#
# COMPACT_ATOMS: atom_id res chain seq x y z
N MET A 1 37.07 2.70 -20.12
CA MET A 1 36.66 4.07 -19.78
C MET A 1 35.86 3.99 -18.49
N ASP A 2 36.04 4.97 -17.62
CA ASP A 2 35.42 5.01 -16.29
C ASP A 2 34.26 6.02 -16.34
N VAL A 3 33.06 5.57 -16.00
CA VAL A 3 31.84 6.40 -16.03
C VAL A 3 31.20 6.37 -14.67
N THR A 4 30.88 7.56 -14.14
CA THR A 4 30.22 7.69 -12.85
C THR A 4 28.72 7.58 -13.04
N VAL A 5 28.09 6.63 -12.35
CA VAL A 5 26.64 6.47 -12.32
C VAL A 5 26.13 6.72 -10.91
N CYS A 6 25.09 7.54 -10.78
CA CYS A 6 24.47 7.91 -9.52
C CYS A 6 23.02 7.41 -9.46
N LEU A 7 22.55 7.00 -8.29
CA LEU A 7 21.13 6.79 -8.01
C LEU A 7 20.52 8.06 -7.43
N LEU A 8 19.20 8.23 -7.59
CA LEU A 8 18.42 9.29 -6.92
C LEU A 8 18.55 9.26 -5.39
N SER A 9 18.92 8.12 -4.81
CA SER A 9 19.21 7.97 -3.38
C SER A 9 20.55 8.60 -2.96
N GLY A 10 21.33 9.16 -3.89
CA GLY A 10 22.67 9.70 -3.65
C GLY A 10 23.80 8.66 -3.68
N ALA A 11 23.49 7.39 -3.94
CA ALA A 11 24.51 6.34 -4.06
C ALA A 11 25.22 6.44 -5.42
N THR A 12 26.55 6.47 -5.40
CA THR A 12 27.37 6.66 -6.60
C THR A 12 28.34 5.48 -6.78
N LYS A 13 28.51 5.01 -8.02
CA LYS A 13 29.53 4.02 -8.40
C LYS A 13 30.19 4.42 -9.70
N THR A 14 31.51 4.21 -9.76
CA THR A 14 32.28 4.33 -10.99
C THR A 14 32.33 2.97 -11.69
N LEU A 15 31.81 2.90 -12.90
CA LEU A 15 31.72 1.68 -13.71
C LEU A 15 32.76 1.73 -14.82
N ARG A 16 33.49 0.63 -15.00
CA ARG A 16 34.41 0.44 -16.11
C ARG A 16 33.68 -0.19 -17.30
N ILE A 17 33.75 0.47 -18.44
CA ILE A 17 33.20 0.01 -19.73
C ILE A 17 34.26 0.07 -20.84
N GLU A 18 34.06 -0.69 -21.91
CA GLU A 18 34.91 -0.61 -23.10
C GLU A 18 34.61 0.67 -23.88
N ARG A 19 35.53 1.10 -24.76
CA ARG A 19 35.37 2.37 -25.51
C ARG A 19 34.21 2.35 -26.50
N ASP A 20 33.83 1.18 -26.98
CA ASP A 20 32.79 0.99 -27.98
C ASP A 20 31.45 0.53 -27.35
N SER A 21 31.37 0.52 -26.01
CA SER A 21 30.15 0.15 -25.28
C SER A 21 29.05 1.18 -25.47
N CYS A 22 27.80 0.71 -25.51
CA CYS A 22 26.62 1.57 -25.59
C CYS A 22 26.00 1.83 -24.22
N ILE A 23 25.04 2.76 -24.16
CA ILE A 23 24.25 3.04 -22.95
C ILE A 23 23.54 1.79 -22.43
N GLY A 24 23.09 0.89 -23.32
CA GLY A 24 22.50 -0.40 -22.94
C GLY A 24 23.44 -1.29 -22.13
N ASP A 25 24.72 -1.35 -22.51
CA ASP A 25 25.76 -2.11 -21.80
C ASP A 25 26.06 -1.48 -20.44
N LEU A 26 26.18 -0.14 -20.40
CA LEU A 26 26.37 0.60 -19.15
C LEU A 26 25.18 0.40 -18.21
N ARG A 27 23.94 0.40 -18.72
CA ARG A 27 22.73 0.14 -17.95
C ARG A 27 22.73 -1.28 -17.39
N ALA A 28 23.12 -2.28 -18.17
CA ALA A 28 23.24 -3.66 -17.70
C ALA A 28 24.31 -3.82 -16.61
N ASN A 29 25.44 -3.12 -16.75
CA ASN A 29 26.50 -3.09 -15.75
C ASN A 29 26.05 -2.36 -14.46
N ALA A 30 25.34 -1.23 -14.59
CA ALA A 30 24.73 -0.52 -13.47
C ALA A 30 23.71 -1.39 -12.74
N LYS A 31 22.84 -2.12 -13.47
CA LYS A 31 21.88 -3.06 -12.90
C LYS A 31 22.56 -4.14 -12.04
N LYS A 32 23.67 -4.71 -12.51
CA LYS A 32 24.48 -5.67 -11.72
C LYS A 32 25.13 -5.00 -10.52
N SER A 33 25.76 -3.86 -10.73
CA SER A 33 26.56 -3.16 -9.73
C SER A 33 25.73 -2.59 -8.59
N PHE A 34 24.54 -2.06 -8.86
CA PHE A 34 23.62 -1.53 -7.85
C PHE A 34 22.59 -2.55 -7.35
N SER A 35 22.56 -3.75 -7.93
CA SER A 35 21.58 -4.79 -7.62
C SER A 35 20.12 -4.30 -7.69
N CYS A 36 19.85 -3.35 -8.59
CA CYS A 36 18.56 -2.70 -8.76
C CYS A 36 18.14 -2.70 -10.22
N ASN A 37 16.84 -2.66 -10.50
CA ASN A 37 16.35 -2.63 -11.87
C ASN A 37 16.43 -1.22 -12.47
N VAL A 38 17.58 -0.90 -13.08
CA VAL A 38 17.80 0.35 -13.83
C VAL A 38 17.03 0.28 -15.15
N VAL A 39 16.11 1.22 -15.37
CA VAL A 39 15.28 1.31 -16.58
C VAL A 39 15.90 2.23 -17.60
N HIS A 40 16.36 3.41 -17.17
CA HIS A 40 16.94 4.42 -18.04
C HIS A 40 18.16 5.07 -17.37
N LEU A 41 19.08 5.57 -18.19
CA LEU A 41 20.15 6.46 -17.76
C LEU A 41 19.85 7.85 -18.31
N VAL A 42 19.90 8.85 -17.44
CA VAL A 42 19.61 10.25 -17.79
C VAL A 42 20.83 11.14 -17.50
N THR A 43 20.99 12.19 -18.29
CA THR A 43 22.00 13.24 -18.04
C THR A 43 21.62 14.09 -16.82
N LEU A 44 22.52 14.97 -16.38
CA LEU A 44 22.23 15.91 -15.28
C LEU A 44 21.04 16.84 -15.58
N GLU A 45 20.78 17.08 -16.86
CA GLU A 45 19.67 17.90 -17.36
C GLU A 45 18.34 17.12 -17.45
N GLY A 46 18.35 15.84 -17.06
CA GLY A 46 17.18 14.95 -17.12
C GLY A 46 16.87 14.41 -18.50
N LYS A 47 17.80 14.51 -19.47
CA LYS A 47 17.60 13.95 -20.81
C LYS A 47 17.84 12.44 -20.79
N GLU A 48 16.84 11.69 -21.25
CA GLU A 48 16.96 10.24 -21.42
C GLU A 48 17.87 9.86 -22.59
N LEU A 49 18.80 8.94 -22.33
CA LEU A 49 19.70 8.40 -23.35
C LEU A 49 19.17 7.05 -23.86
N PRO A 50 18.99 6.88 -25.18
CA PRO A 50 18.55 5.60 -25.75
C PRO A 50 19.66 4.55 -25.62
N ASP A 51 19.29 3.28 -25.52
CA ASP A 51 20.23 2.17 -25.31
C ASP A 51 21.33 2.08 -26.37
N SER A 52 21.05 2.50 -27.60
CA SER A 52 22.00 2.51 -28.73
C SER A 52 22.95 3.71 -28.74
N ALA A 53 22.77 4.70 -27.85
CA ALA A 53 23.64 5.86 -27.81
C ALA A 53 25.05 5.50 -27.31
N ALA A 54 26.04 6.24 -27.81
CA ALA A 54 27.38 6.22 -27.26
C ALA A 54 27.37 6.78 -25.83
N VAL A 55 28.21 6.22 -24.96
CA VAL A 55 28.31 6.68 -23.58
C VAL A 55 29.04 8.04 -23.53
N PRO A 56 28.43 9.09 -22.95
CA PRO A 56 29.06 10.40 -22.87
C PRO A 56 30.33 10.35 -22.02
N VAL A 57 31.35 11.09 -22.49
CA VAL A 57 32.65 11.20 -21.83
C VAL A 57 32.60 12.34 -20.81
N ASP A 58 33.04 12.06 -19.59
CA ASP A 58 33.16 13.00 -18.48
C ASP A 58 31.87 13.59 -17.88
N GLU A 59 30.70 13.02 -18.19
CA GLU A 59 29.44 13.39 -17.54
C GLU A 59 28.93 12.28 -16.61
N PRO A 60 28.59 12.56 -15.33
CA PRO A 60 27.93 11.59 -14.49
C PRO A 60 26.49 11.36 -14.95
N LEU A 61 26.08 10.10 -15.02
CA LEU A 61 24.72 9.71 -15.41
C LEU A 61 23.89 9.34 -14.18
N THR A 62 22.62 9.70 -14.19
CA THR A 62 21.67 9.28 -13.16
C THR A 62 20.91 8.05 -13.63
N ALA A 63 20.98 6.97 -12.86
CA ALA A 63 20.22 5.75 -13.08
C ALA A 63 18.80 5.89 -12.52
N VAL A 64 17.82 5.83 -13.41
CA VAL A 64 16.39 5.77 -13.08
C VAL A 64 16.03 4.31 -12.81
N VAL A 65 15.51 4.04 -11.62
CA VAL A 65 15.19 2.67 -11.17
C VAL A 65 13.68 2.47 -11.06
N ALA A 66 13.19 1.29 -11.45
CA ALA A 66 11.78 0.91 -11.28
C ALA A 66 11.63 -0.45 -10.61
N PRO A 67 10.54 -0.68 -9.85
CA PRO A 67 9.45 0.26 -9.58
C PRO A 67 9.87 1.38 -8.63
N PHE A 68 9.34 2.59 -8.85
CA PHE A 68 9.49 3.72 -7.94
C PHE A 68 8.11 3.98 -7.33
N ILE A 69 7.90 3.52 -6.09
CA ILE A 69 6.62 3.66 -5.39
C ILE A 69 6.73 4.87 -4.47
N VAL A 70 5.75 5.77 -4.52
CA VAL A 70 5.63 6.89 -3.58
C VAL A 70 4.26 6.83 -2.91
N CYS A 71 4.24 6.96 -1.59
CA CYS A 71 3.04 7.02 -0.78
C CYS A 71 3.10 8.26 0.12
N SER A 72 1.93 8.74 0.53
CA SER A 72 1.81 9.90 1.42
C SER A 72 0.88 9.59 2.58
N THR A 73 1.21 10.15 3.73
CA THR A 73 0.32 10.35 4.88
C THR A 73 -0.07 11.83 4.93
N GLU A 74 -0.84 12.28 5.91
CA GLU A 74 -1.25 13.69 6.02
C GLU A 74 -0.05 14.65 6.10
N ARG A 75 1.07 14.20 6.69
CA ARG A 75 2.23 15.07 6.99
C ARG A 75 3.57 14.45 6.65
N ALA A 76 3.61 13.31 5.96
CA ALA A 76 4.86 12.68 5.55
C ALA A 76 4.70 11.95 4.20
N PHE A 77 5.84 11.66 3.59
CA PHE A 77 5.95 10.89 2.37
C PHE A 77 6.93 9.75 2.56
N ALA A 78 6.70 8.67 1.84
CA ALA A 78 7.57 7.52 1.75
C ALA A 78 7.79 7.14 0.29
N ALA A 79 9.04 6.95 -0.10
CA ALA A 79 9.43 6.46 -1.42
C ALA A 79 10.23 5.16 -1.29
N LEU A 80 9.88 4.19 -2.13
CA LEU A 80 10.60 2.95 -2.33
C LEU A 80 11.14 2.95 -3.77
N PRO A 81 12.40 3.37 -3.98
CA PRO A 81 13.08 3.20 -5.24
C PRO A 81 13.33 1.69 -5.47
N GLY A 82 13.37 1.27 -6.73
CA GLY A 82 13.53 -0.15 -7.12
C GLY A 82 14.85 -0.81 -6.71
N ASN A 83 15.67 -0.13 -5.91
CA ASN A 83 16.84 -0.66 -5.22
C ASN A 83 16.51 -1.24 -3.83
N GLY A 84 15.25 -1.14 -3.37
CA GLY A 84 14.80 -1.63 -2.07
C GLY A 84 15.14 -0.71 -0.89
N SER A 85 15.76 0.45 -1.12
CA SER A 85 15.97 1.45 -0.06
C SER A 85 14.65 2.15 0.28
N LEU A 86 14.40 2.47 1.54
CA LEU A 86 13.23 3.26 1.93
C LEU A 86 13.68 4.70 2.22
N ILE A 87 13.05 5.67 1.58
CA ILE A 87 13.31 7.09 1.79
C ILE A 87 12.05 7.72 2.37
N THR A 88 12.14 8.39 3.51
CA THR A 88 11.01 9.10 4.12
C THR A 88 11.36 10.54 4.42
N TRP A 89 10.38 11.43 4.30
CA TRP A 89 10.50 12.83 4.67
C TRP A 89 9.17 13.38 5.21
N GLY A 90 9.23 14.46 5.99
CA GLY A 90 8.07 15.06 6.66
C GLY A 90 8.05 14.80 8.17
N HIS A 91 6.87 14.94 8.78
CA HIS A 91 6.72 14.87 10.23
C HIS A 91 7.01 13.46 10.77
N ALA A 92 7.93 13.34 11.73
CA ALA A 92 8.41 12.06 12.24
C ALA A 92 7.26 11.14 12.73
N SER A 93 6.33 11.68 13.53
CA SER A 93 5.19 10.91 14.04
C SER A 93 4.18 10.51 12.96
N CYS A 94 4.29 11.03 11.74
CA CYS A 94 3.41 10.70 10.62
C CYS A 94 4.09 9.76 9.61
N GLY A 95 5.24 9.18 9.97
CA GLY A 95 6.00 8.29 9.12
C GLY A 95 7.19 8.94 8.39
N GLY A 96 7.54 10.19 8.76
CA GLY A 96 8.73 10.87 8.22
C GLY A 96 10.05 10.28 8.71
N ASP A 97 10.03 9.57 9.85
CA ASP A 97 11.16 8.80 10.36
C ASP A 97 10.93 7.30 10.10
N SER A 98 11.77 6.71 9.25
CA SER A 98 11.77 5.28 8.88
C SER A 98 12.93 4.51 9.48
N SER A 99 13.67 5.08 10.44
CA SER A 99 14.87 4.44 11.03
C SER A 99 14.63 3.02 11.56
N THR A 100 13.43 2.73 12.04
CA THR A 100 13.02 1.42 12.57
C THR A 100 12.82 0.33 11.50
N VAL A 101 12.66 0.74 10.23
CA VAL A 101 12.39 -0.15 9.09
C VAL A 101 13.46 -0.05 7.99
N GLN A 102 14.52 0.74 8.22
CA GLN A 102 15.67 0.83 7.33
C GLN A 102 16.33 -0.54 7.11
N GLY A 103 16.73 -0.80 5.86
CA GLY A 103 17.38 -2.06 5.46
C GLY A 103 16.45 -3.26 5.26
N ARG A 104 15.13 -3.08 5.38
CA ARG A 104 14.16 -4.14 5.05
C ARG A 104 13.83 -4.13 3.56
N SER A 105 13.74 -5.32 2.95
CA SER A 105 13.36 -5.48 1.54
C SER A 105 11.85 -5.30 1.36
N LEU A 106 11.43 -4.05 1.13
CA LEU A 106 10.03 -3.72 0.88
C LEU A 106 9.71 -3.84 -0.62
N ARG A 107 8.47 -4.22 -0.95
CA ARG A 107 7.97 -4.27 -2.34
C ARG A 107 6.77 -3.36 -2.60
N HIS A 108 5.99 -3.07 -1.55
CA HIS A 108 4.82 -2.20 -1.59
C HIS A 108 4.81 -1.35 -0.32
N ILE A 109 4.20 -0.17 -0.38
CA ILE A 109 3.92 0.69 0.77
C ILE A 109 2.44 1.03 0.75
N TYR A 110 1.80 0.95 1.92
CA TYR A 110 0.43 1.36 2.20
C TYR A 110 0.45 2.44 3.28
N ALA A 111 -0.55 3.32 3.32
CA ALA A 111 -0.58 4.45 4.25
C ALA A 111 -1.94 4.60 4.94
N THR A 112 -1.93 5.01 6.21
CA THR A 112 -3.05 5.63 6.93
C THR A 112 -2.78 7.14 7.03
N ARG A 113 -3.56 7.87 7.84
CA ARG A 113 -3.36 9.31 8.02
C ARG A 113 -1.98 9.67 8.60
N CYS A 114 -1.37 8.79 9.41
CA CYS A 114 -0.10 9.05 10.10
C CYS A 114 0.83 7.84 10.20
N ALA A 115 0.58 6.75 9.48
CA ALA A 115 1.44 5.57 9.51
C ALA A 115 1.55 4.93 8.12
N PHE A 116 2.61 4.15 7.92
CA PHE A 116 2.82 3.34 6.73
C PHE A 116 2.93 1.86 7.11
N ASP A 117 2.59 0.98 6.16
CA ASP A 117 2.96 -0.43 6.15
C ASP A 117 3.73 -0.76 4.87
N GLY A 118 4.91 -1.33 5.00
CA GLY A 118 5.64 -1.91 3.89
C GLY A 118 5.87 -3.39 4.13
N ALA A 119 5.11 -4.24 3.44
CA ALA A 119 5.23 -5.69 3.56
C ALA A 119 5.38 -6.15 5.02
N VAL A 120 4.38 -5.83 5.87
CA VAL A 120 4.28 -6.27 7.29
C VAL A 120 5.17 -5.46 8.26
N CYS A 121 5.92 -4.49 7.75
CA CYS A 121 6.72 -3.59 8.56
C CYS A 121 6.03 -2.24 8.66
N THR A 122 5.57 -1.89 9.87
CA THR A 122 4.86 -0.63 10.11
C THR A 122 5.75 0.42 10.75
N TRP A 123 5.50 1.69 10.44
CA TRP A 123 6.12 2.83 11.12
C TRP A 123 5.19 4.05 11.12
N GLY A 124 5.46 5.01 12.01
CA GLY A 124 4.61 6.20 12.24
C GLY A 124 3.86 6.15 13.56
N ASN A 125 2.71 6.81 13.66
CA ASN A 125 1.98 6.91 14.94
C ASN A 125 1.31 5.57 15.30
N ARG A 126 1.58 5.06 16.51
CA ARG A 126 0.96 3.83 17.05
C ARG A 126 -0.57 3.84 17.02
N MET A 127 -1.19 5.00 17.30
CA MET A 127 -2.65 5.17 17.31
C MET A 127 -3.27 5.17 15.92
N TYR A 128 -2.43 5.12 14.88
CA TYR A 128 -2.81 5.13 13.47
C TYR A 128 -2.33 3.85 12.75
N GLY A 129 -1.90 2.83 13.51
CA GLY A 129 -1.41 1.56 12.96
C GLY A 129 0.09 1.50 12.71
N GLY A 130 0.88 2.46 13.21
CA GLY A 130 2.34 2.47 13.13
C GLY A 130 3.07 1.44 14.01
N ASP A 131 2.32 0.58 14.71
CA ASP A 131 2.83 -0.54 15.49
C ASP A 131 1.99 -1.80 15.20
N SER A 132 2.59 -2.76 14.49
CA SER A 132 2.02 -4.07 14.17
C SER A 132 2.62 -5.21 14.98
N SER A 133 3.39 -4.92 16.04
CA SER A 133 4.08 -5.95 16.84
C SER A 133 3.14 -7.01 17.41
N ALA A 134 1.94 -6.62 17.85
CA ALA A 134 0.92 -7.51 18.38
C ALA A 134 0.40 -8.55 17.37
N VAL A 135 0.46 -8.24 16.08
CA VAL A 135 -0.02 -9.11 14.98
C VAL A 135 1.10 -9.66 14.12
N HIS A 136 2.36 -9.44 14.51
CA HIS A 136 3.54 -9.76 13.71
C HIS A 136 3.59 -11.24 13.29
N SER A 137 3.26 -12.16 14.20
CA SER A 137 3.25 -13.60 13.91
C SER A 137 2.17 -14.01 12.89
N SER A 138 1.04 -13.30 12.87
CA SER A 138 -0.07 -13.53 11.94
C SER A 138 0.23 -12.98 10.56
N LEU A 139 1.03 -11.91 10.47
CA LEU A 139 1.35 -11.24 9.21
C LEU A 139 2.35 -12.03 8.33
N HIS A 140 3.05 -13.03 8.87
CA HIS A 140 3.89 -13.94 8.05
C HIS A 140 3.10 -14.99 7.26
N ARG A 141 1.77 -15.05 7.41
CA ARG A 141 0.91 -16.11 6.84
C ARG A 141 0.46 -15.87 5.39
N GLY A 142 1.27 -15.18 4.58
CA GLY A 142 0.94 -14.87 3.19
C GLY A 142 -0.13 -13.79 3.08
N ILE A 143 0.27 -12.53 3.26
CA ILE A 143 -0.62 -11.38 3.04
C ILE A 143 -0.75 -11.14 1.54
N GLY A 144 -1.98 -11.16 1.04
CA GLY A 144 -2.28 -10.83 -0.35
C GLY A 144 -2.44 -9.32 -0.54
N GLN A 145 -3.23 -8.67 0.31
CA GLN A 145 -3.58 -7.24 0.17
C GLN A 145 -3.71 -6.56 1.54
N ILE A 146 -3.45 -5.26 1.59
CA ILE A 146 -3.61 -4.43 2.79
C ILE A 146 -4.48 -3.22 2.45
N PHE A 147 -5.41 -2.93 3.36
CA PHE A 147 -6.37 -1.84 3.29
C PHE A 147 -6.21 -0.97 4.52
N SER A 148 -6.58 0.30 4.41
CA SER A 148 -6.44 1.27 5.50
C SER A 148 -7.66 2.14 5.68
N THR A 149 -7.95 2.47 6.94
CA THR A 149 -8.76 3.63 7.32
C THR A 149 -7.82 4.78 7.67
N ASP A 150 -8.34 5.91 8.13
CA ASP A 150 -7.51 7.00 8.62
C ASP A 150 -6.63 6.56 9.81
N TYR A 151 -7.03 5.53 10.59
CA TYR A 151 -6.40 5.18 11.88
C TYR A 151 -6.06 3.69 12.06
N ALA A 152 -6.38 2.83 11.11
CA ALA A 152 -6.18 1.38 11.24
C ALA A 152 -5.87 0.74 9.89
N PHE A 153 -5.31 -0.46 9.96
CA PHE A 153 -5.06 -1.31 8.80
C PHE A 153 -5.81 -2.63 8.94
N ALA A 154 -6.15 -3.22 7.79
CA ALA A 154 -6.68 -4.56 7.66
C ALA A 154 -5.92 -5.28 6.53
N ALA A 155 -5.30 -6.41 6.84
CA ALA A 155 -4.66 -7.28 5.87
C ALA A 155 -5.57 -8.47 5.53
N LEU A 156 -5.72 -8.71 4.23
CA LEU A 156 -6.36 -9.90 3.66
C LEU A 156 -5.28 -10.91 3.30
N THR A 157 -5.31 -12.08 3.93
CA THR A 157 -4.40 -13.19 3.62
C THR A 157 -4.82 -13.89 2.33
N GLU A 158 -3.89 -14.59 1.68
CA GLU A 158 -4.20 -15.46 0.52
C GLU A 158 -5.21 -16.57 0.85
N ALA A 159 -5.29 -16.98 2.12
CA ALA A 159 -6.28 -17.94 2.60
C ALA A 159 -7.68 -17.33 2.87
N GLY A 160 -7.87 -16.03 2.61
CA GLY A 160 -9.14 -15.33 2.83
C GLY A 160 -9.44 -14.97 4.29
N SER A 161 -8.45 -15.03 5.20
CA SER A 161 -8.55 -14.52 6.57
C SER A 161 -8.21 -13.03 6.66
N VAL A 162 -8.73 -12.35 7.69
CA VAL A 162 -8.51 -10.91 7.92
C VAL A 162 -7.77 -10.68 9.24
N ILE A 163 -6.70 -9.90 9.18
CA ILE A 163 -5.88 -9.48 10.32
C ILE A 163 -5.96 -7.96 10.43
N THR A 164 -6.27 -7.41 11.61
CA THR A 164 -6.44 -5.97 11.83
C THR A 164 -5.48 -5.46 12.90
N TRP A 165 -5.07 -4.19 12.77
CA TRP A 165 -4.29 -3.49 13.79
C TRP A 165 -4.46 -1.97 13.67
N GLY A 166 -4.03 -1.23 14.69
CA GLY A 166 -4.23 0.21 14.82
C GLY A 166 -5.37 0.55 15.79
N ASN A 167 -6.08 1.65 15.56
CA ASN A 167 -7.09 2.10 16.52
C ASN A 167 -8.35 1.20 16.53
N PRO A 168 -8.72 0.58 17.67
CA PRO A 168 -9.89 -0.30 17.75
C PRO A 168 -11.20 0.36 17.30
N ARG A 169 -11.42 1.64 17.64
CA ARG A 169 -12.66 2.38 17.33
C ARG A 169 -12.84 2.67 15.84
N PHE A 170 -11.77 2.51 15.05
CA PHE A 170 -11.72 2.86 13.64
C PHE A 170 -11.29 1.69 12.76
N GLY A 171 -11.51 0.46 13.23
CA GLY A 171 -11.32 -0.77 12.47
C GLY A 171 -10.07 -1.59 12.81
N GLY A 172 -9.26 -1.13 13.78
CA GLY A 172 -8.06 -1.84 14.23
C GLY A 172 -8.33 -3.04 15.14
N ASP A 173 -9.59 -3.26 15.52
CA ASP A 173 -10.06 -4.44 16.23
C ASP A 173 -11.27 -5.00 15.46
N SER A 174 -11.15 -6.25 15.01
CA SER A 174 -12.22 -6.98 14.32
C SER A 174 -12.78 -8.16 15.13
N LEU A 175 -12.46 -8.28 16.42
CA LEU A 175 -12.84 -9.43 17.26
C LEU A 175 -14.35 -9.72 17.23
N SER A 176 -15.20 -8.68 17.23
CA SER A 176 -16.65 -8.84 17.13
C SER A 176 -17.13 -9.34 15.77
N ALA A 177 -16.37 -9.06 14.70
CA ALA A 177 -16.66 -9.49 13.34
C ALA A 177 -16.07 -10.87 13.00
N GLN A 178 -15.04 -11.32 13.73
CA GLN A 178 -14.35 -12.60 13.48
C GLN A 178 -15.31 -13.81 13.40
N PRO A 179 -16.35 -13.96 14.24
CA PRO A 179 -17.29 -15.08 14.11
C PRO A 179 -18.05 -15.10 12.78
N LYS A 180 -18.31 -13.93 12.16
CA LYS A 180 -18.93 -13.84 10.83
C LYS A 180 -17.88 -14.00 9.72
N LEU A 181 -16.68 -13.42 9.89
CA LEU A 181 -15.57 -13.55 8.93
C LEU A 181 -15.06 -14.99 8.79
N ALA A 182 -15.11 -15.79 9.86
CA ALA A 182 -14.67 -17.18 9.85
C ALA A 182 -15.63 -18.15 9.15
N GLN A 183 -16.87 -17.72 8.82
CA GLN A 183 -17.87 -18.59 8.19
C GLN A 183 -17.59 -18.82 6.70
N SER A 184 -16.93 -17.89 6.03
CA SER A 184 -16.62 -17.97 4.61
C SER A 184 -15.38 -17.13 4.29
N PRO A 185 -14.46 -17.60 3.44
CA PRO A 185 -13.27 -16.84 3.06
C PRO A 185 -13.63 -15.45 2.55
N VAL A 186 -12.89 -14.43 3.00
CA VAL A 186 -13.01 -13.07 2.50
C VAL A 186 -12.33 -12.98 1.14
N MET A 187 -13.04 -12.43 0.16
CA MET A 187 -12.55 -12.23 -1.20
C MET A 187 -12.01 -10.81 -1.41
N GLN A 188 -12.64 -9.83 -0.76
CA GLN A 188 -12.25 -8.43 -0.91
C GLN A 188 -12.61 -7.61 0.34
N LEU A 189 -11.78 -6.62 0.64
CA LEU A 189 -12.02 -5.62 1.66
C LEU A 189 -12.29 -4.25 1.04
N PHE A 190 -13.05 -3.44 1.77
CA PHE A 190 -13.39 -2.07 1.42
C PHE A 190 -13.31 -1.22 2.69
N SER A 191 -13.04 0.07 2.53
CA SER A 191 -12.82 0.99 3.65
C SER A 191 -13.46 2.35 3.40
N THR A 192 -14.17 2.85 4.40
CA THR A 192 -14.43 4.30 4.52
C THR A 192 -13.27 4.95 5.28
N ARG A 193 -13.39 6.22 5.65
CA ARG A 193 -12.38 6.86 6.50
C ARG A 193 -12.22 6.17 7.85
N TYR A 194 -13.27 5.51 8.37
CA TYR A 194 -13.31 5.05 9.77
C TYR A 194 -13.85 3.63 9.98
N ALA A 195 -14.22 2.92 8.90
CA ALA A 195 -14.79 1.57 8.99
C ALA A 195 -14.34 0.70 7.82
N PHE A 196 -14.49 -0.62 8.00
CA PHE A 196 -14.23 -1.62 6.97
C PHE A 196 -15.49 -2.43 6.66
N ALA A 197 -15.57 -2.92 5.43
CA ALA A 197 -16.52 -3.92 4.98
C ALA A 197 -15.78 -5.04 4.24
N ALA A 198 -16.10 -6.29 4.55
CA ALA A 198 -15.57 -7.48 3.90
C ALA A 198 -16.66 -8.13 3.05
N LEU A 199 -16.33 -8.47 1.81
CA LEU A 199 -17.14 -9.33 0.95
C LEU A 199 -16.59 -10.76 0.99
N THR A 200 -17.41 -11.71 1.42
CA THR A 200 -17.03 -13.13 1.50
C THR A 200 -17.33 -13.88 0.21
N ALA A 201 -16.73 -15.06 0.03
CA ALA A 201 -16.98 -15.95 -1.09
C ALA A 201 -18.44 -16.43 -1.17
N ALA A 202 -19.16 -16.42 -0.04
CA ALA A 202 -20.59 -16.67 0.02
C ALA A 202 -21.46 -15.46 -0.43
N GLY A 203 -20.84 -14.36 -0.86
CA GLY A 203 -21.53 -13.12 -1.25
C GLY A 203 -22.16 -12.39 -0.05
N LYS A 204 -21.64 -12.61 1.16
CA LYS A 204 -22.09 -11.94 2.39
C LYS A 204 -21.17 -10.78 2.74
N VAL A 205 -21.75 -9.77 3.39
CA VAL A 205 -21.04 -8.58 3.84
C VAL A 205 -20.86 -8.62 5.35
N VAL A 206 -19.64 -8.36 5.82
CA VAL A 206 -19.33 -8.23 7.25
C VAL A 206 -18.66 -6.88 7.48
N THR A 207 -19.16 -6.11 8.46
CA THR A 207 -18.70 -4.74 8.74
C THR A 207 -18.10 -4.64 10.14
N TRP A 208 -17.15 -3.72 10.32
CA TRP A 208 -16.61 -3.34 11.63
C TRP A 208 -15.96 -1.96 11.60
N GLY A 209 -15.67 -1.41 12.79
CA GLY A 209 -15.10 -0.08 12.96
C GLY A 209 -16.14 0.95 13.43
N ASN A 210 -16.04 2.19 12.96
CA ASN A 210 -16.93 3.24 13.42
C ASN A 210 -18.36 3.08 12.87
N ILE A 211 -19.33 2.97 13.79
CA ILE A 211 -20.76 2.79 13.49
C ILE A 211 -21.28 3.85 12.51
N ALA A 212 -21.04 5.13 12.77
CA ALA A 212 -21.54 6.23 11.95
C ALA A 212 -20.93 6.29 10.54
N ALA A 213 -19.79 5.65 10.32
CA ALA A 213 -19.11 5.56 9.03
C ALA A 213 -19.33 4.22 8.31
N GLY A 214 -20.35 3.46 8.71
CA GLY A 214 -20.72 2.19 8.07
C GLY A 214 -20.07 0.94 8.69
N GLY A 215 -19.47 1.07 9.89
CA GLY A 215 -18.93 -0.05 10.66
C GLY A 215 -20.00 -0.91 11.33
N ASP A 216 -21.27 -0.53 11.23
CA ASP A 216 -22.43 -1.33 11.60
C ASP A 216 -23.42 -1.33 10.44
N SER A 217 -23.72 -2.51 9.91
CA SER A 217 -24.70 -2.72 8.84
C SER A 217 -25.94 -3.49 9.33
N SER A 218 -26.17 -3.59 10.63
CA SER A 218 -27.30 -4.33 11.21
C SER A 218 -28.66 -3.80 10.75
N ALA A 219 -28.79 -2.48 10.57
CA ALA A 219 -30.00 -1.83 10.07
C ALA A 219 -30.40 -2.28 8.65
N VAL A 220 -29.44 -2.76 7.85
CA VAL A 220 -29.68 -3.26 6.49
C VAL A 220 -29.31 -4.74 6.30
N GLU A 221 -29.11 -5.46 7.42
CA GLU A 221 -28.66 -6.86 7.38
C GLU A 221 -29.65 -7.75 6.61
N PHE A 222 -30.95 -7.48 6.75
CA PHE A 222 -31.98 -8.21 6.03
C PHE A 222 -31.83 -8.02 4.51
N GLN A 223 -31.75 -6.78 4.00
CA GLN A 223 -31.57 -6.53 2.57
C GLN A 223 -30.27 -7.16 2.05
N LEU A 224 -29.16 -7.05 2.79
CA LEU A 224 -27.87 -7.66 2.43
C LEU A 224 -27.90 -9.20 2.41
N GLN A 225 -28.91 -9.82 3.03
CA GLN A 225 -29.08 -11.26 3.05
C GLN A 225 -30.03 -11.80 1.96
N GLU A 226 -30.94 -10.98 1.44
CA GLU A 226 -31.93 -11.37 0.41
C GLU A 226 -31.27 -11.83 -0.89
N SER A 227 -30.18 -11.17 -1.30
CA SER A 227 -29.45 -11.47 -2.53
C SER A 227 -27.95 -11.33 -2.31
N SER A 228 -27.16 -12.17 -3.01
CA SER A 228 -25.71 -12.14 -2.87
C SER A 228 -25.13 -10.82 -3.40
N VAL A 229 -24.19 -10.25 -2.65
CA VAL A 229 -23.51 -9.02 -3.05
C VAL A 229 -22.39 -9.37 -4.04
N LYS A 230 -22.33 -8.64 -5.16
CA LYS A 230 -21.28 -8.79 -6.18
C LYS A 230 -20.17 -7.76 -6.03
N HIS A 231 -20.54 -6.52 -5.74
CA HIS A 231 -19.61 -5.40 -5.61
C HIS A 231 -19.99 -4.51 -4.44
N ILE A 232 -18.99 -3.94 -3.79
CA ILE A 232 -19.16 -2.88 -2.79
C ILE A 232 -18.37 -1.66 -3.27
N HIS A 233 -18.99 -0.50 -3.16
CA HIS A 233 -18.33 0.79 -3.31
C HIS A 233 -18.40 1.53 -1.99
N SER A 234 -17.42 2.39 -1.75
CA SER A 234 -17.31 3.18 -0.52
C SER A 234 -16.95 4.62 -0.84
N ASN A 235 -17.37 5.53 0.03
CA ASN A 235 -16.92 6.90 0.05
C ASN A 235 -16.29 7.23 1.42
N GLY A 236 -16.18 8.51 1.78
CA GLY A 236 -15.60 8.90 3.06
C GLY A 236 -16.31 8.33 4.30
N PHE A 237 -17.62 8.08 4.23
CA PHE A 237 -18.47 7.78 5.40
C PHE A 237 -19.60 6.76 5.15
N ALA A 238 -19.76 6.24 3.94
CA ALA A 238 -20.82 5.32 3.57
C ALA A 238 -20.35 4.26 2.57
N PHE A 239 -21.13 3.18 2.49
CA PHE A 239 -20.97 2.08 1.55
C PHE A 239 -22.23 1.88 0.71
N ALA A 240 -22.06 1.34 -0.49
CA ALA A 240 -23.12 0.88 -1.37
C ALA A 240 -22.77 -0.52 -1.90
N ALA A 241 -23.68 -1.48 -1.75
CA ALA A 241 -23.55 -2.83 -2.28
C ALA A 241 -24.46 -3.02 -3.49
N LEU A 242 -23.89 -3.52 -4.59
CA LEU A 242 -24.63 -3.99 -5.75
C LEU A 242 -24.90 -5.49 -5.61
N GLN A 243 -26.17 -5.85 -5.56
CA GLN A 243 -26.64 -7.22 -5.41
C GLN A 243 -26.77 -7.93 -6.75
N SER A 244 -26.87 -9.27 -6.69
CA SER A 244 -26.88 -10.12 -7.88
C SER A 244 -28.11 -9.95 -8.78
N ASP A 245 -29.20 -9.46 -8.20
CA ASP A 245 -30.49 -9.13 -8.81
C ASP A 245 -30.53 -7.69 -9.37
N GLY A 246 -29.47 -6.91 -9.20
CA GLY A 246 -29.37 -5.52 -9.65
C GLY A 246 -29.80 -4.48 -8.62
N ASN A 247 -30.26 -4.89 -7.43
CA ASN A 247 -30.61 -3.97 -6.36
C ASN A 247 -29.37 -3.33 -5.72
N VAL A 248 -29.54 -2.13 -5.17
CA VAL A 248 -28.49 -1.40 -4.45
C VAL A 248 -28.92 -1.20 -3.01
N VAL A 249 -28.07 -1.60 -2.07
CA VAL A 249 -28.25 -1.39 -0.63
C VAL A 249 -27.17 -0.45 -0.15
N THR A 250 -27.54 0.64 0.52
CA THR A 250 -26.58 1.59 1.11
C THR A 250 -26.62 1.55 2.63
N TRP A 251 -25.50 1.88 3.27
CA TRP A 251 -25.40 2.05 4.72
C TRP A 251 -24.25 2.98 5.10
N GLY A 252 -24.26 3.44 6.35
CA GLY A 252 -23.30 4.41 6.89
C GLY A 252 -23.96 5.76 7.12
N HIS A 253 -23.21 6.86 6.97
CA HIS A 253 -23.73 8.16 7.34
C HIS A 253 -24.84 8.63 6.36
N PRO A 254 -26.07 8.94 6.83
CA PRO A 254 -27.21 9.23 5.95
C PRO A 254 -26.93 10.39 4.98
N THR A 255 -26.40 11.52 5.49
CA THR A 255 -26.10 12.71 4.67
C THR A 255 -24.90 12.56 3.72
N PHE A 256 -24.19 11.42 3.76
CA PHE A 256 -23.08 11.10 2.85
C PHE A 256 -23.43 9.90 1.95
N GLY A 257 -24.72 9.66 1.70
CA GLY A 257 -25.18 8.59 0.81
C GLY A 257 -25.30 7.21 1.47
N GLY A 258 -25.35 7.16 2.81
CA GLY A 258 -25.64 5.95 3.57
C GLY A 258 -27.13 5.62 3.69
N ASP A 259 -27.99 6.41 3.05
CA ASP A 259 -29.42 6.18 2.93
C ASP A 259 -29.85 6.44 1.48
N CYS A 260 -30.50 5.47 0.85
CA CYS A 260 -30.98 5.52 -0.54
C CYS A 260 -32.49 5.24 -0.65
N SER A 261 -33.23 5.42 0.45
CA SER A 261 -34.69 5.31 0.48
C SER A 261 -35.41 6.47 -0.19
#